data_AF-A0A9E4BL65-F1
#
_entry.id   AF-A0A9E4BL65-F1
#
_cell.length_a   1.000
_cell.length_b   1.000
_cell.length_c   1.000
_cell.angle_alpha   90.00
_cell.angle_beta   90.00
_cell.angle_gamma   90.00
#
_symmetry.space_group_name_H-M   'P 1'
#
loop_
_entity.id
_entity.type
_entity.pdbx_description
1 polymer ?
#
loop_
_entity_poly.entity_id
_entity_poly.type
_entity_poly.pdbx_seq_one_letter_code
_entity_poly.pdbx_strand_id
1 'polypeptide(L)'
;MGINQWRDECEWPLARTQWQKWHLHSDGSANTLIGNGALTTASPENESPDHYTYDPRYPTPTMGGNNCCSPHIVPWGPYDQRPVEMRSDVLCYTSAPLETALEVTGPIKAVIYAATDCTDTDWTAKLVDVSPTGYAMNLCDGILRARFRESLTNPTLLNPGNVYAYEIDLGVTGNVFKKGHRIRLEISSSNFPRFDRNLNTGGSLG
;
A
#
# COMPACT_ATOMS: atom_id res chain seq x y z
N MET A 1 12.86 -11.26 7.67
CA MET A 1 12.96 -11.41 6.19
C MET A 1 14.14 -10.61 5.65
N GLY A 2 14.46 -10.70 4.36
CA GLY A 2 15.63 -10.04 3.77
C GLY A 2 16.93 -10.82 4.03
N ILE A 3 17.51 -10.68 5.23
CA ILE A 3 18.69 -11.47 5.66
C ILE A 3 18.34 -12.94 5.95
N ASN A 4 17.05 -13.26 6.08
CA ASN A 4 16.52 -14.61 6.27
C ASN A 4 17.09 -15.35 7.50
N GLN A 5 17.10 -14.67 8.65
CA GLN A 5 17.59 -15.20 9.92
C GLN A 5 16.58 -14.90 11.04
N TRP A 6 16.54 -15.78 12.03
CA TRP A 6 15.89 -15.52 13.31
C TRP A 6 16.75 -14.56 14.14
N ARG A 7 16.11 -13.68 14.90
CA ARG A 7 16.76 -12.75 15.83
C ARG A 7 15.87 -12.54 17.04
N ASP A 8 16.45 -12.67 18.23
CA ASP A 8 15.76 -12.42 19.48
C ASP A 8 15.73 -10.92 19.78
N GLU A 9 14.63 -10.45 20.38
CA GLU A 9 14.42 -9.06 20.81
C GLU A 9 13.74 -9.06 22.17
N CYS A 10 13.97 -8.02 22.99
CA CYS A 10 13.44 -7.95 24.35
C CYS A 10 12.04 -7.34 24.44
N GLU A 11 11.53 -6.74 23.37
CA GLU A 11 10.28 -5.95 23.39
C GLU A 11 9.70 -5.74 21.99
N TRP A 12 8.42 -5.32 21.96
CA TRP A 12 7.71 -4.95 20.74
C TRP A 12 6.78 -3.74 20.98
N PRO A 13 6.84 -2.68 20.14
CA PRO A 13 7.85 -2.42 19.11
C PRO A 13 9.26 -2.30 19.69
N LEU A 14 10.30 -2.53 18.89
CA LEU A 14 11.71 -2.43 19.34
C LEU A 14 11.98 -1.02 19.89
N ALA A 15 12.52 -0.82 21.10
CA ALA A 15 12.70 0.54 21.64
C ALA A 15 13.66 1.40 20.82
N ARG A 16 14.58 0.76 20.09
CA ARG A 16 15.51 1.44 19.17
C ARG A 16 14.88 1.83 17.82
N THR A 17 13.57 1.66 17.65
CA THR A 17 12.88 2.03 16.41
C THR A 17 13.02 3.52 16.15
N GLN A 18 13.61 3.86 15.00
CA GLN A 18 13.60 5.23 14.47
C GLN A 18 12.47 5.36 13.47
N TRP A 19 11.39 6.05 13.88
CA TRP A 19 10.25 6.29 12.99
C TRP A 19 10.65 7.22 11.85
N GLN A 20 10.58 6.71 10.62
CA GLN A 20 10.89 7.47 9.41
C GLN A 20 9.61 7.76 8.62
N LYS A 21 9.54 8.96 8.05
CA LYS A 21 8.51 9.33 7.08
C LYS A 21 9.11 9.25 5.69
N TRP A 22 8.40 8.54 4.82
CA TRP A 22 8.67 8.49 3.40
C TRP A 22 7.46 9.09 2.69
N HIS A 23 7.72 10.07 1.84
CA HIS A 23 6.74 10.87 1.12
C HIS A 23 6.60 10.37 -0.32
N LEU A 24 5.36 10.43 -0.80
CA LEU A 24 4.96 10.06 -2.13
C LEU A 24 5.17 11.27 -3.04
N HIS A 25 5.85 11.08 -4.17
CA HIS A 25 6.08 12.12 -5.15
C HIS A 25 5.70 11.65 -6.56
N SER A 26 5.21 12.57 -7.39
CA SER A 26 4.83 12.30 -8.78
C SER A 26 4.57 13.59 -9.56
N ASP A 27 4.75 13.56 -10.88
CA ASP A 27 4.22 14.60 -11.78
C ASP A 27 2.81 14.25 -12.29
N GLY A 28 2.03 13.50 -11.50
CA GLY A 28 0.66 13.05 -11.82
C GLY A 28 0.59 11.83 -12.73
N SER A 29 1.63 11.00 -12.79
CA SER A 29 1.70 9.80 -13.64
C SER A 29 2.30 8.59 -12.91
N ALA A 30 1.98 8.41 -11.62
CA ALA A 30 2.43 7.27 -10.82
C ALA A 30 1.72 5.95 -11.17
N ASN A 31 0.77 5.95 -12.11
CA ASN A 31 0.07 4.75 -12.55
C ASN A 31 1.06 3.73 -13.13
N THR A 32 0.88 2.48 -12.71
CA THR A 32 1.67 1.31 -13.12
C THR A 32 3.13 1.32 -12.69
N LEU A 33 3.82 0.19 -12.85
CA LEU A 33 5.24 0.01 -12.54
C LEU A 33 6.18 0.91 -13.36
N ILE A 34 5.72 1.38 -14.52
CA ILE A 34 6.46 2.25 -15.43
C ILE A 34 6.13 3.74 -15.25
N GLY A 35 5.29 4.07 -14.27
CA GLY A 35 4.97 5.45 -13.90
C GLY A 35 6.15 6.19 -13.27
N ASN A 36 5.97 7.48 -12.99
CA ASN A 36 7.00 8.35 -12.39
C ASN A 36 6.89 8.49 -10.87
N GLY A 37 6.10 7.64 -10.22
CA GLY A 37 5.93 7.68 -8.77
C GLY A 37 7.24 7.39 -8.02
N ALA A 38 7.68 8.34 -7.22
CA ALA A 38 8.87 8.24 -6.40
C ALA A 38 8.52 8.21 -4.91
N LEU A 39 9.34 7.50 -4.12
CA LEU A 39 9.22 7.45 -2.67
C LEU A 39 10.53 7.97 -2.06
N THR A 40 10.48 9.08 -1.33
CA THR A 40 11.69 9.71 -0.75
C THR A 40 11.46 10.18 0.68
N THR A 41 12.51 10.60 1.39
CA THR A 41 12.38 11.20 2.74
C THR A 41 12.23 12.71 2.71
N ALA A 42 12.33 13.35 1.54
CA ALA A 42 12.08 14.78 1.40
C ALA A 42 10.59 15.06 1.49
N SER A 43 10.20 16.16 2.14
CA SER A 43 8.81 16.59 2.16
C SER A 43 8.34 16.94 0.73
N PRO A 44 7.07 16.66 0.38
CA PRO A 44 6.53 17.07 -0.91
C PRO A 44 6.43 18.58 -1.00
N GLU A 45 6.59 19.11 -2.21
CA GLU A 45 6.41 20.53 -2.51
C GLU A 45 5.04 20.75 -3.19
N ASN A 46 4.99 21.54 -4.26
CA ASN A 46 3.78 21.72 -5.05
C ASN A 46 3.78 20.71 -6.20
N GLU A 47 3.15 19.57 -5.97
CA GLU A 47 3.16 18.42 -6.88
C GLU A 47 1.75 18.12 -7.39
N SER A 48 1.65 17.49 -8.56
CA SER A 48 0.36 17.15 -9.17
C SER A 48 -0.21 15.88 -8.53
N PRO A 49 -1.53 15.80 -8.28
CA PRO A 49 -2.14 14.56 -7.81
C PRO A 49 -2.11 13.48 -8.89
N ASP A 50 -2.01 12.24 -8.46
CA ASP A 50 -2.20 11.07 -9.33
C ASP A 50 -3.68 10.70 -9.40
N HIS A 51 -4.11 10.20 -10.57
CA HIS A 51 -5.50 9.86 -10.84
C HIS A 51 -5.62 8.43 -11.36
N TYR A 52 -6.68 7.74 -10.95
CA TYR A 52 -7.06 6.46 -11.55
C TYR A 52 -8.56 6.23 -11.43
N THR A 53 -9.05 5.26 -12.20
CA THR A 53 -10.45 4.81 -12.15
C THR A 53 -10.51 3.43 -11.52
N TYR A 54 -11.27 3.31 -10.44
CA TYR A 54 -11.62 2.03 -9.85
C TYR A 54 -12.99 1.56 -10.39
N ASP A 55 -13.03 0.36 -11.01
CA ASP A 55 -14.25 -0.31 -11.43
C ASP A 55 -14.50 -1.55 -10.55
N PRO A 56 -15.56 -1.58 -9.71
CA PRO A 56 -15.88 -2.73 -8.87
C PRO A 56 -16.09 -4.04 -9.64
N ARG A 57 -16.36 -4.00 -10.96
CA ARG A 57 -16.49 -5.20 -11.79
C ARG A 57 -15.13 -5.82 -12.15
N TYR A 58 -14.05 -5.03 -12.07
CA TYR A 58 -12.69 -5.43 -12.39
C TYR A 58 -11.74 -5.03 -11.26
N PRO A 59 -11.95 -5.51 -10.01
CA PRO A 59 -11.12 -5.12 -8.88
C PRO A 59 -9.67 -5.58 -9.07
N THR A 60 -8.74 -4.85 -8.47
CA THR A 60 -7.34 -5.22 -8.35
C THR A 60 -7.24 -6.58 -7.64
N PRO A 61 -6.62 -7.59 -8.28
CA PRO A 61 -6.58 -8.93 -7.73
C PRO A 61 -5.60 -9.02 -6.55
N THR A 62 -5.96 -9.81 -5.55
CA THR A 62 -5.08 -10.18 -4.46
C THR A 62 -3.96 -11.08 -4.97
N MET A 63 -2.71 -10.69 -4.68
CA MET A 63 -1.51 -11.48 -4.97
C MET A 63 -0.64 -11.57 -3.72
N GLY A 64 -0.72 -12.70 -3.01
CA GLY A 64 -0.02 -12.87 -1.75
C GLY A 64 -0.63 -12.08 -0.60
N GLY A 65 0.12 -11.97 0.49
CA GLY A 65 -0.25 -11.25 1.71
C GLY A 65 -0.89 -12.17 2.75
N ASN A 66 -1.60 -11.59 3.71
CA ASN A 66 -2.21 -12.30 4.82
C ASN A 66 -3.57 -12.91 4.46
N ASN A 67 -3.58 -13.77 3.44
CA ASN A 67 -4.79 -14.46 3.00
C ASN A 67 -5.02 -15.75 3.79
N CYS A 68 -6.28 -16.07 4.03
CA CYS A 68 -6.68 -17.29 4.71
C CYS A 68 -7.14 -18.38 3.73
N CYS A 69 -7.44 -19.54 4.33
CA CYS A 69 -8.45 -20.50 3.91
C CYS A 69 -8.07 -21.42 2.75
N SER A 70 -7.57 -20.93 1.61
CA SER A 70 -7.08 -21.81 0.53
C SER A 70 -6.13 -21.11 -0.44
N PRO A 71 -4.90 -21.63 -0.63
CA PRO A 71 -3.94 -21.05 -1.57
C PRO A 71 -4.32 -21.35 -3.03
N HIS A 72 -5.27 -22.27 -3.24
CA HIS A 72 -5.78 -22.64 -4.56
C HIS A 72 -6.78 -21.60 -5.07
N ILE A 73 -7.34 -20.78 -4.16
CA ILE A 73 -8.26 -19.69 -4.49
C ILE A 73 -7.50 -18.37 -4.49
N VAL A 74 -6.68 -18.12 -3.48
CA VAL A 74 -5.90 -16.89 -3.35
C VAL A 74 -4.49 -17.20 -2.86
N PRO A 75 -3.42 -16.85 -3.59
CA PRO A 75 -2.06 -17.08 -3.12
C PRO A 75 -1.80 -16.30 -1.82
N TRP A 76 -1.11 -16.91 -0.86
CA TRP A 76 -0.73 -16.27 0.41
C TRP A 76 0.77 -16.02 0.50
N GLY A 77 1.17 -15.20 1.48
CA GLY A 77 2.58 -14.94 1.78
C GLY A 77 3.27 -14.04 0.73
N PRO A 78 4.60 -14.11 0.62
CA PRO A 78 5.36 -13.32 -0.34
C PRO A 78 5.10 -13.81 -1.76
N TYR A 79 4.68 -12.90 -2.63
CA TYR A 79 4.32 -13.15 -4.02
C TYR A 79 4.76 -12.00 -4.92
N ASP A 80 4.99 -12.31 -6.19
CA ASP A 80 5.41 -11.32 -7.18
C ASP A 80 4.27 -10.38 -7.55
N GLN A 81 4.48 -9.08 -7.35
CA GLN A 81 3.48 -8.04 -7.60
C GLN A 81 3.48 -7.52 -9.03
N ARG A 82 4.53 -7.77 -9.83
CA ARG A 82 4.64 -7.25 -11.20
C ARG A 82 3.38 -7.41 -12.07
N PRO A 83 2.62 -8.53 -12.01
CA PRO A 83 1.37 -8.65 -12.77
C PRO A 83 0.29 -7.65 -12.35
N VAL A 84 0.25 -7.26 -11.07
CA VAL A 84 -0.71 -6.30 -10.50
C VAL A 84 -0.25 -4.88 -10.78
N GLU A 85 1.05 -4.62 -10.64
CA GLU A 85 1.67 -3.31 -10.86
C GLU A 85 1.53 -2.80 -12.30
N MET A 86 1.12 -3.62 -13.28
CA MET A 86 0.88 -3.14 -14.66
C MET A 86 -0.51 -2.54 -14.86
N ARG A 87 -1.38 -2.59 -13.86
CA ARG A 87 -2.75 -2.06 -13.97
C ARG A 87 -2.78 -0.55 -13.77
N SER A 88 -3.61 0.13 -14.54
CA SER A 88 -3.78 1.59 -14.47
C SER A 88 -4.40 2.08 -13.16
N ASP A 89 -5.07 1.19 -12.41
CA ASP A 89 -5.65 1.48 -11.09
C ASP A 89 -4.72 1.14 -9.92
N VAL A 90 -3.44 0.90 -10.20
CA VAL A 90 -2.39 0.71 -9.20
C VAL A 90 -1.37 1.81 -9.40
N LEU A 91 -1.24 2.67 -8.38
CA LEU A 91 -0.21 3.69 -8.33
C LEU A 91 1.03 3.10 -7.65
N CYS A 92 2.20 3.26 -8.26
CA CYS A 92 3.47 2.72 -7.74
C CYS A 92 4.43 3.85 -7.39
N TYR A 93 4.77 4.01 -6.11
CA TYR A 93 5.77 4.95 -5.62
C TYR A 93 7.01 4.18 -5.20
N THR A 94 8.13 4.38 -5.90
CA THR A 94 9.34 3.57 -5.70
C THR A 94 10.54 4.44 -5.33
N SER A 95 11.32 4.03 -4.33
CA SER A 95 12.55 4.72 -3.97
C SER A 95 13.65 4.55 -5.03
N ALA A 96 14.68 5.39 -4.96
CA ALA A 96 15.97 5.06 -5.55
C ALA A 96 16.51 3.73 -4.97
N PRO A 97 17.41 3.01 -5.68
CA PRO A 97 18.08 1.86 -5.09
C PRO A 97 18.78 2.27 -3.81
N LEU A 98 18.59 1.51 -2.74
CA LEU A 98 19.20 1.82 -1.46
C LEU A 98 20.73 1.66 -1.56
N GLU A 99 21.47 2.69 -1.13
CA GLU A 99 22.94 2.66 -1.13
C GLU A 99 23.50 1.73 -0.04
N THR A 100 22.76 1.58 1.05
CA THR A 100 23.04 0.71 2.19
C THR A 100 21.78 -0.11 2.54
N ALA A 101 21.95 -1.23 3.23
CA ALA A 101 20.79 -2.01 3.66
C ALA A 101 19.96 -1.22 4.68
N LEU A 102 18.64 -1.28 4.56
CA LEU A 102 17.70 -0.66 5.50
C LEU A 102 16.85 -1.75 6.15
N GLU A 103 16.89 -1.81 7.48
CA GLU A 103 16.00 -2.67 8.25
C GLU A 103 14.70 -1.93 8.56
N VAL A 104 13.58 -2.58 8.25
CA VAL A 104 12.22 -2.15 8.59
C VAL A 104 11.57 -3.26 9.41
N THR A 105 11.50 -3.06 10.72
CA THR A 105 10.93 -4.01 11.68
C THR A 105 9.98 -3.27 12.61
N GLY A 106 8.67 -3.54 12.50
CA GLY A 106 7.64 -2.84 13.27
C GLY A 106 6.31 -2.74 12.54
N PRO A 107 5.34 -2.00 13.12
CA PRO A 107 4.09 -1.67 12.44
C PRO A 107 4.31 -0.63 11.34
N ILE A 108 3.51 -0.74 10.27
CA ILE A 108 3.60 0.09 9.07
C ILE A 108 2.26 0.79 8.86
N LYS A 109 2.33 2.08 8.57
CA LYS A 109 1.18 2.94 8.35
C LYS A 109 1.40 3.78 7.09
N ALA A 110 0.38 3.88 6.25
CA ALA A 110 0.36 4.82 5.14
C ALA A 110 -0.64 5.93 5.46
N VAL A 111 -0.23 7.18 5.27
CA VAL A 111 -1.11 8.34 5.36
C VAL A 111 -1.22 8.93 3.97
N ILE A 112 -2.43 8.89 3.40
CA ILE A 112 -2.70 9.48 2.08
C ILE A 112 -3.72 10.60 2.20
N TYR A 113 -3.58 11.60 1.34
CA TYR A 113 -4.57 12.66 1.16
C TYR A 113 -5.24 12.39 -0.19
N ALA A 114 -6.50 12.01 -0.16
CA ALA A 114 -7.18 11.54 -1.36
C ALA A 114 -8.61 12.07 -1.45
N ALA A 115 -9.12 12.12 -2.68
CA ALA A 115 -10.50 12.46 -3.01
C ALA A 115 -11.06 11.43 -3.97
N THR A 116 -12.38 11.27 -3.97
CA THR A 116 -13.13 10.45 -4.92
C THR A 116 -14.35 11.22 -5.38
N ASP A 117 -14.84 10.93 -6.58
CA ASP A 117 -16.12 11.40 -7.12
C ASP A 117 -17.34 10.65 -6.53
N CYS A 118 -17.10 9.68 -5.66
CA CYS A 118 -18.11 8.84 -5.03
C CYS A 118 -18.34 9.22 -3.56
N THR A 119 -19.46 8.75 -2.99
CA THR A 119 -19.82 8.99 -1.58
C THR A 119 -19.14 8.03 -0.59
N ASP A 120 -18.52 6.98 -1.11
CA ASP A 120 -17.67 6.02 -0.38
C ASP A 120 -16.76 5.32 -1.39
N THR A 121 -15.63 4.79 -0.94
CA THR A 121 -14.70 3.94 -1.71
C THR A 121 -13.77 3.23 -0.72
N ASP A 122 -12.88 2.38 -1.21
CA ASP A 122 -11.78 1.85 -0.41
C ASP A 122 -10.44 2.47 -0.84
N TRP A 123 -9.50 2.51 0.09
CA TRP A 123 -8.10 2.83 -0.17
C TRP A 123 -7.24 1.68 0.35
N THR A 124 -6.45 1.09 -0.53
CA THR A 124 -5.48 0.04 -0.18
C THR A 124 -4.07 0.58 -0.28
N ALA A 125 -3.20 0.10 0.61
CA ALA A 125 -1.77 0.37 0.56
C ALA A 125 -0.99 -0.93 0.77
N LYS A 126 0.09 -1.13 0.01
CA LYS A 126 0.96 -2.31 0.11
C LYS A 126 2.43 -1.92 0.07
N LEU A 127 3.19 -2.41 1.04
CA LEU A 127 4.64 -2.26 1.10
C LEU A 127 5.31 -3.44 0.36
N VAL A 128 6.25 -3.12 -0.52
CA VAL A 128 6.89 -4.07 -1.44
C VAL A 128 8.41 -3.88 -1.43
N ASP A 129 9.14 -5.00 -1.38
CA ASP A 129 10.59 -5.08 -1.55
C ASP A 129 10.91 -5.42 -3.02
N VAL A 130 11.48 -4.44 -3.74
CA VAL A 130 11.85 -4.60 -5.15
C VAL A 130 13.33 -4.89 -5.25
N SER A 131 13.65 -6.10 -5.70
CA SER A 131 15.03 -6.54 -5.90
C SER A 131 15.67 -5.92 -7.15
N PRO A 132 17.01 -5.91 -7.26
CA PRO A 132 17.73 -5.46 -8.45
C PRO A 132 17.37 -6.22 -9.74
N THR A 133 16.83 -7.44 -9.64
CA THR A 133 16.37 -8.24 -10.80
C THR A 133 14.96 -7.82 -11.27
N GLY A 134 14.31 -6.92 -10.54
CA GLY A 134 12.94 -6.47 -10.78
C GLY A 134 11.87 -7.32 -10.08
N TYR A 135 12.21 -8.44 -9.43
CA TYR A 135 11.24 -9.19 -8.63
C TYR A 135 10.71 -8.29 -7.49
N ALA A 136 9.38 -8.16 -7.42
CA ALA A 136 8.67 -7.25 -6.51
C ALA A 136 7.88 -8.05 -5.48
N MET A 137 8.41 -8.18 -4.27
CA MET A 137 7.87 -9.03 -3.22
C MET A 137 7.02 -8.22 -2.25
N ASN A 138 5.73 -8.52 -2.13
CA ASN A 138 4.91 -7.88 -1.10
C ASN A 138 5.35 -8.30 0.31
N LEU A 139 5.31 -7.34 1.24
CA LEU A 139 5.68 -7.53 2.63
C LEU A 139 4.45 -7.49 3.56
N CYS A 140 3.67 -6.42 3.45
CA CYS A 140 2.47 -6.20 4.24
C CYS A 140 1.54 -5.23 3.50
N ASP A 141 0.24 -5.31 3.78
CA ASP A 141 -0.78 -4.50 3.11
C ASP A 141 -2.02 -4.36 3.98
N GLY A 142 -2.72 -3.26 3.75
CA GLY A 142 -3.91 -2.85 4.46
C GLY A 142 -4.95 -2.22 3.55
N ILE A 143 -6.15 -2.07 4.10
CA ILE A 143 -7.28 -1.38 3.46
C ILE A 143 -7.96 -0.50 4.48
N LEU A 144 -8.46 0.66 4.03
CA LEU A 144 -9.39 1.47 4.77
C LEU A 144 -10.57 1.80 3.87
N ARG A 145 -11.75 1.36 4.29
CA ARG A 145 -13.01 1.77 3.67
C ARG A 145 -13.37 3.17 4.14
N ALA A 146 -13.56 4.10 3.20
CA ALA A 146 -13.49 5.53 3.44
C ALA A 146 -14.57 6.06 4.42
N ARG A 147 -15.75 5.44 4.45
CA ARG A 147 -16.78 5.77 5.45
C ARG A 147 -16.34 5.53 6.89
N PHE A 148 -15.33 4.68 7.12
CA PHE A 148 -14.80 4.35 8.43
C PHE A 148 -13.51 5.10 8.78
N ARG A 149 -13.13 6.11 7.99
CA ARG A 149 -11.88 6.89 8.18
C ARG A 149 -11.74 7.55 9.55
N GLU A 150 -12.87 7.88 10.20
CA GLU A 150 -12.91 8.53 11.51
C GLU A 150 -13.31 7.56 12.64
N SER A 151 -14.11 6.53 12.32
CA SER A 151 -14.64 5.58 13.31
C SER A 151 -15.07 4.29 12.64
N LEU A 152 -14.64 3.15 13.19
CA LEU A 152 -15.08 1.82 12.76
C LEU A 152 -16.54 1.51 13.16
N THR A 153 -17.12 2.28 14.08
CA THR A 153 -18.47 2.04 14.62
C THR A 153 -19.50 3.08 14.18
N ASN A 154 -19.05 4.29 13.81
CA ASN A 154 -19.91 5.39 13.37
C ASN A 154 -19.49 5.85 11.97
N PRO A 155 -19.92 5.17 10.90
CA PRO A 155 -19.51 5.51 9.55
C PRO A 155 -20.06 6.86 9.11
N THR A 156 -19.24 7.66 8.43
CA THR A 156 -19.63 8.95 7.84
C THR A 156 -19.31 8.94 6.35
N LEU A 157 -20.29 9.24 5.49
CA LEU A 157 -20.06 9.29 4.03
C LEU A 157 -19.15 10.46 3.65
N LEU A 158 -18.56 10.36 2.47
CA LEU A 158 -17.75 11.40 1.85
C LEU A 158 -18.62 12.42 1.13
N ASN A 159 -18.12 13.64 1.04
CA ASN A 159 -18.57 14.60 0.04
C ASN A 159 -17.68 14.42 -1.21
N PRO A 160 -18.24 14.06 -2.38
CA PRO A 160 -17.47 13.90 -3.61
C PRO A 160 -16.57 15.11 -3.92
N GLY A 161 -15.34 14.84 -4.33
CA GLY A 161 -14.33 15.85 -4.68
C GLY A 161 -13.60 16.47 -3.49
N ASN A 162 -14.06 16.29 -2.25
CA ASN A 162 -13.34 16.76 -1.08
C ASN A 162 -12.12 15.87 -0.80
N VAL A 163 -10.99 16.50 -0.47
CA VAL A 163 -9.79 15.81 -0.02
C VAL A 163 -9.90 15.50 1.46
N TYR A 164 -9.69 14.24 1.82
CA TYR A 164 -9.63 13.77 3.20
C TYR A 164 -8.27 13.10 3.47
N ALA A 165 -7.86 13.11 4.75
CA ALA A 165 -6.73 12.32 5.20
C ALA A 165 -7.19 10.90 5.57
N TYR A 166 -6.47 9.89 5.09
CA TYR A 166 -6.72 8.49 5.36
C TYR A 166 -5.50 7.85 5.98
N GLU A 167 -5.67 7.30 7.18
CA GLU A 167 -4.64 6.56 7.88
C GLU A 167 -4.89 5.06 7.71
N ILE A 168 -4.12 4.42 6.82
CA ILE A 168 -4.24 3.00 6.50
C ILE A 168 -3.22 2.24 7.34
N ASP A 169 -3.70 1.31 8.15
CA ASP A 169 -2.87 0.35 8.88
C ASP A 169 -2.50 -0.82 7.95
N LEU A 170 -1.21 -1.03 7.68
CA LEU A 170 -0.70 -2.11 6.82
C LEU A 170 -0.31 -3.34 7.63
N GLY A 171 -0.50 -3.33 8.95
CA GLY A 171 -0.04 -4.35 9.87
C GLY A 171 1.43 -4.18 10.19
N VAL A 172 2.16 -5.30 10.23
CA VAL A 172 3.56 -5.35 10.70
C VAL A 172 4.44 -6.07 9.71
N THR A 173 5.72 -5.72 9.67
CA THR A 173 6.73 -6.48 8.94
C THR A 173 8.06 -6.50 9.68
N GLY A 174 8.94 -7.40 9.28
CA GLY A 174 10.33 -7.50 9.70
C GLY A 174 11.17 -7.85 8.49
N ASN A 175 11.65 -6.86 7.75
CA ASN A 175 12.40 -7.04 6.52
C ASN A 175 13.66 -6.18 6.49
N VAL A 176 14.75 -6.75 6.00
CA VAL A 176 15.94 -5.98 5.62
C VAL A 176 15.91 -5.80 4.11
N PHE A 177 15.61 -4.60 3.64
CA PHE A 177 15.82 -4.21 2.25
C PHE A 177 17.32 -4.14 2.02
N LYS A 178 17.84 -5.02 1.16
CA LYS A 178 19.29 -5.10 0.92
C LYS A 178 19.76 -3.90 0.12
N LYS A 179 21.08 -3.64 0.13
CA LYS A 179 21.71 -2.70 -0.80
C LYS A 179 21.28 -3.01 -2.24
N GLY A 180 20.90 -1.98 -2.99
CA GLY A 180 20.42 -2.06 -4.36
C GLY A 180 18.94 -2.42 -4.50
N HIS A 181 18.28 -2.91 -3.44
CA HIS A 181 16.83 -3.04 -3.43
C HIS A 181 16.17 -1.66 -3.36
N ARG A 182 14.87 -1.62 -3.65
CA ARG A 182 14.05 -0.42 -3.54
C ARG A 182 12.86 -0.69 -2.63
N ILE A 183 12.43 0.35 -1.93
CA ILE A 183 11.19 0.36 -1.18
C ILE A 183 10.10 0.83 -2.15
N ARG A 184 9.03 0.07 -2.27
CA ARG A 184 7.86 0.46 -3.06
C ARG A 184 6.61 0.48 -2.20
N LEU A 185 5.81 1.52 -2.38
CA LEU A 185 4.45 1.61 -1.88
C LEU A 185 3.49 1.57 -3.07
N GLU A 186 2.56 0.62 -3.05
CA GLU A 186 1.46 0.56 -4.01
C GLU A 186 0.18 1.13 -3.39
N ILE A 187 -0.54 1.97 -4.12
CA ILE A 187 -1.86 2.49 -3.74
C ILE A 187 -2.90 2.08 -4.78
N SER A 188 -4.08 1.65 -4.32
CA SER A 188 -5.24 1.31 -5.17
C SER A 188 -6.54 1.47 -4.36
N SER A 189 -7.67 1.08 -4.94
CA SER A 189 -8.99 1.07 -4.26
C SER A 189 -9.59 -0.33 -4.12
N SER A 190 -8.80 -1.39 -4.35
CA SER A 190 -9.25 -2.76 -4.11
C SER A 190 -8.10 -3.73 -3.94
N ASN A 191 -8.38 -4.86 -3.31
CA ASN A 191 -7.47 -6.00 -3.15
C ASN A 191 -8.34 -7.25 -2.96
N PHE A 192 -8.90 -7.75 -4.05
CA PHE A 192 -9.96 -8.77 -4.05
C PHE A 192 -9.40 -10.15 -4.46
N PRO A 193 -9.77 -11.25 -3.77
CA PRO A 193 -10.85 -11.36 -2.80
C PRO A 193 -10.38 -11.34 -1.33
N ARG A 194 -9.18 -10.83 -1.02
CA ARG A 194 -8.79 -10.64 0.38
C ARG A 194 -9.79 -9.76 1.14
N PHE A 195 -10.20 -8.67 0.50
CA PHE A 195 -11.25 -7.80 0.98
C PHE A 195 -12.42 -7.80 0.00
N ASP A 196 -13.64 -7.62 0.50
CA ASP A 196 -14.80 -7.36 -0.34
C ASP A 196 -14.60 -6.04 -1.10
N ARG A 197 -15.16 -5.97 -2.30
CA ARG A 197 -15.06 -4.79 -3.16
C ARG A 197 -16.08 -3.73 -2.74
N ASN A 198 -15.62 -2.49 -2.53
CA ASN A 198 -16.55 -1.38 -2.39
C ASN A 198 -17.31 -1.14 -3.70
N LEU A 199 -18.61 -0.85 -3.62
CA LEU A 199 -19.44 -0.57 -4.80
C LEU A 199 -19.50 0.92 -5.16
N ASN A 200 -18.85 1.78 -4.36
CA ASN A 200 -18.78 3.23 -4.52
C ASN A 200 -20.12 3.96 -4.39
N THR A 201 -21.11 3.37 -3.71
CA THR A 201 -22.48 3.92 -3.59
C THR A 201 -22.81 4.49 -2.22
N GLY A 202 -22.01 4.21 -1.19
CA GLY A 202 -22.37 4.48 0.21
C GLY A 202 -23.48 3.57 0.75
N GLY A 203 -23.98 2.62 -0.04
CA GLY A 203 -25.00 1.65 0.36
C GLY A 203 -24.49 0.65 1.40
N SER A 204 -25.31 -0.33 1.76
CA SER A 204 -24.91 -1.42 2.67
C SER A 204 -23.63 -2.10 2.17
N LEU A 205 -22.79 -2.58 3.11
CA LEU A 205 -21.62 -3.38 2.77
C LEU A 205 -22.06 -4.61 1.96
N GLY A 206 -21.30 -4.93 0.92
CA GLY A 206 -21.58 -6.03 -0.01
C GLY A 206 -20.82 -7.31 0.33
#